data_AF-A0A0N4ZYI4-F1
#
_entry.id   AF-A0A0N4ZYI4-F1
#
_cell.length_a   1.000
_cell.length_b   1.000
_cell.length_c   1.000
_cell.angle_alpha   90.00
_cell.angle_beta   90.00
_cell.angle_gamma   90.00
#
_symmetry.space_group_name_H-M   'P 1'
#
loop_
_entity.id
_entity.type
_entity.pdbx_description
1 polymer ?
#
loop_
_entity_poly.entity_id
_entity_poly.type
_entity_poly.pdbx_seq_one_letter_code
_entity_poly.pdbx_strand_id
1 'polypeptide(L)'
;LTGHHNEEDYSISHCYSCASDIYRLYWSQLMHHYFPPKNFTDNCWIPDKSVGQIPCRTACFTLVEDTEDEFSPKAILRGCVDRLLLFGMDDDVKDAIITHHKNCRSTDRHLLQLISLTKDSQYVSYKFIDIL
;
A
#
# COMPACT_ATOMS: atom_id res chain seq x y z
N LEU A 1 -31.95 -17.18 -24.21
CA LEU A 1 -31.70 -18.00 -23.00
C LEU A 1 -30.63 -18.99 -23.40
N THR A 2 -29.34 -18.82 -23.11
CA THR A 2 -28.69 -18.45 -21.85
C THR A 2 -27.36 -17.75 -22.15
N GLY A 3 -27.06 -16.67 -21.43
CA GLY A 3 -25.76 -15.99 -21.51
C GLY A 3 -24.72 -16.76 -20.72
N HIS A 4 -23.62 -17.13 -21.38
CA HIS A 4 -22.38 -17.48 -20.70
C HIS A 4 -21.74 -16.16 -20.24
N HIS A 5 -21.96 -15.81 -18.97
CA HIS A 5 -21.08 -14.88 -18.29
C HIS A 5 -19.70 -15.54 -18.24
N ASN A 6 -18.74 -14.98 -18.99
CA ASN A 6 -17.33 -15.30 -18.82
C ASN A 6 -16.95 -14.81 -17.41
N GLU A 7 -16.89 -15.75 -16.47
CA GLU A 7 -16.30 -15.56 -15.16
C GLU A 7 -14.80 -15.37 -15.41
N GLU A 8 -14.36 -14.11 -15.50
CA GLU A 8 -12.95 -13.76 -15.58
C GLU A 8 -12.25 -14.39 -14.37
N ASP A 9 -11.46 -15.43 -14.63
CA ASP A 9 -10.60 -16.09 -13.65
C ASP A 9 -9.54 -15.07 -13.21
N TYR A 10 -9.89 -14.26 -12.19
CA TYR A 10 -8.97 -13.31 -11.57
C TYR A 10 -7.79 -14.11 -11.00
N SER A 11 -6.67 -14.13 -11.73
CA SER A 11 -5.44 -14.76 -11.26
C SER A 11 -5.05 -14.12 -9.93
N ILE A 12 -5.08 -14.90 -8.85
CA ILE A 12 -4.71 -14.42 -7.51
C ILE A 12 -3.19 -14.25 -7.47
N SER A 13 -2.73 -13.01 -7.41
CA SER A 13 -1.33 -12.67 -7.18
C SER A 13 -0.98 -12.73 -5.69
N HIS A 14 0.31 -12.71 -5.36
CA HIS A 14 0.78 -12.63 -3.98
C HIS A 14 1.63 -11.38 -3.80
N CYS A 15 1.22 -10.50 -2.89
CA CYS A 15 1.93 -9.26 -2.58
C CYS A 15 2.63 -9.37 -1.23
N TYR A 16 3.82 -8.78 -1.12
CA TYR A 16 4.42 -8.55 0.19
C TYR A 16 3.50 -7.70 1.06
N SER A 17 3.39 -8.06 2.33
CA SER A 17 2.60 -7.35 3.34
C SER A 17 3.52 -6.96 4.48
N CYS A 18 4.07 -5.76 4.41
CA CYS A 18 5.02 -5.27 5.41
C CYS A 18 4.92 -3.77 5.58
N ALA A 19 5.38 -3.29 6.73
CA ALA A 19 5.63 -1.87 6.95
C ALA A 19 6.99 -1.68 7.64
N SER A 20 7.71 -0.60 7.35
CA SER A 20 8.94 -0.23 8.07
C SER A 20 8.68 -0.04 9.57
N ASP A 21 9.71 -0.15 10.41
CA ASP A 21 9.54 -0.10 11.87
C ASP A 21 9.03 1.25 12.37
N ILE A 22 9.18 2.33 11.59
CA ILE A 22 8.54 3.61 11.90
C ILE A 22 7.01 3.49 11.97
N TYR A 23 6.35 2.72 11.09
CA TYR A 23 4.91 2.48 11.19
C TYR A 23 4.53 1.75 12.48
N ARG A 24 5.41 0.91 13.03
CA ARG A 24 5.19 0.20 14.29
C ARG A 24 5.02 1.18 15.46
N LEU A 25 5.82 2.25 15.47
CA LEU A 25 5.77 3.28 16.52
C LEU A 25 4.44 4.04 16.53
N TYR A 26 3.85 4.27 15.35
CA TYR A 26 2.58 4.97 15.19
C TYR A 26 1.37 4.05 15.04
N TRP A 27 1.57 2.72 15.08
CA TRP A 27 0.55 1.75 14.70
C TRP A 27 -0.73 1.86 15.53
N SER A 28 -0.64 2.16 16.82
CA SER A 28 -1.82 2.33 17.69
C SER A 28 -2.77 3.43 17.21
N GLN A 29 -2.27 4.43 16.48
CA GLN A 29 -3.07 5.51 15.91
C GLN A 29 -3.61 5.14 14.52
N LEU A 30 -2.84 4.33 13.78
CA LEU A 30 -3.12 3.96 12.38
C LEU A 30 -4.03 2.72 12.26
N MET A 31 -4.07 1.87 13.28
CA MET A 31 -4.76 0.58 13.27
C MET A 31 -6.27 0.66 13.03
N HIS A 32 -6.88 1.85 13.21
CA HIS A 32 -8.29 2.08 12.90
C HIS A 32 -8.55 2.45 11.44
N HIS A 33 -7.50 2.69 10.65
CA HIS A 33 -7.59 3.13 9.26
C HIS A 33 -6.99 2.11 8.29
N TYR A 34 -5.91 1.43 8.69
CA TYR A 34 -5.16 0.51 7.83
C TYR A 34 -5.35 -0.96 8.22
N PHE A 35 -5.31 -1.86 7.25
CA PHE A 35 -5.16 -3.28 7.56
C PHE A 35 -3.75 -3.56 8.12
N PRO A 36 -3.64 -4.44 9.13
CA PRO A 36 -2.34 -4.76 9.72
C PRO A 36 -1.43 -5.47 8.70
N PRO A 37 -0.17 -5.04 8.55
CA PRO A 37 0.80 -5.77 7.75
C PRO A 37 1.14 -7.11 8.40
N LYS A 38 1.63 -8.08 7.62
CA LYS A 38 2.15 -9.34 8.17
C LYS A 38 3.39 -9.11 9.02
N ASN A 39 4.24 -8.14 8.66
CA ASN A 39 5.47 -7.83 9.36
C ASN A 39 5.67 -6.31 9.51
N PHE A 40 6.20 -5.90 10.66
CA PHE A 40 6.87 -4.61 10.80
C PHE A 40 8.38 -4.86 10.76
N THR A 41 9.05 -4.36 9.73
CA THR A 41 10.48 -4.57 9.46
C THR A 41 11.01 -3.58 8.44
N ASP A 42 12.22 -3.06 8.65
CA ASP A 42 12.89 -2.21 7.66
C ASP A 42 13.36 -2.97 6.40
N ASN A 43 13.37 -4.31 6.42
CA ASN A 43 13.52 -5.11 5.20
C ASN A 43 12.36 -4.89 4.23
N CYS A 44 11.30 -4.16 4.60
CA CYS A 44 10.20 -3.83 3.70
C CYS A 44 10.65 -2.99 2.49
N TRP A 45 11.79 -2.28 2.55
CA TRP A 45 12.35 -1.60 1.37
C TRP A 45 12.77 -2.60 0.28
N ILE A 46 13.55 -3.62 0.65
CA ILE A 46 14.00 -4.72 -0.22
C ILE A 46 13.62 -6.02 0.47
N PRO A 47 12.40 -6.52 0.26
CA PRO A 47 11.88 -7.67 1.00
C PRO A 47 12.63 -8.95 0.63
N ASP A 48 13.03 -9.70 1.66
CA ASP A 48 13.59 -11.05 1.52
C ASP A 48 12.50 -12.11 1.77
N LYS A 49 12.90 -13.39 1.86
CA LYS A 49 11.98 -14.53 2.05
C LYS A 49 11.28 -14.56 3.42
N SER A 50 11.75 -13.77 4.39
CA SER A 50 11.14 -13.65 5.73
C SER A 50 9.93 -12.71 5.74
N VAL A 51 9.81 -11.84 4.73
CA VAL A 51 8.70 -10.91 4.61
C VAL A 51 7.45 -11.66 4.12
N GLY A 52 6.40 -11.63 4.92
CA GLY A 52 5.15 -12.31 4.65
C GLY A 52 4.44 -11.76 3.42
N GLN A 53 3.75 -12.65 2.72
CA GLN A 53 2.93 -12.32 1.57
C GLN A 53 1.44 -12.59 1.85
N ILE A 54 0.57 -11.89 1.12
CA ILE A 54 -0.88 -12.07 1.15
C ILE A 54 -1.42 -12.29 -0.27
N PRO A 55 -2.49 -13.09 -0.43
CA PRO A 55 -3.19 -13.17 -1.71
C PRO A 55 -3.80 -11.80 -2.06
N CYS A 56 -3.73 -11.42 -3.32
CA CYS A 56 -4.19 -10.16 -3.86
C CYS A 56 -4.92 -10.37 -5.18
N ARG A 57 -6.17 -9.88 -5.27
CA ARG A 57 -6.97 -9.95 -6.50
C ARG A 57 -6.86 -8.68 -7.33
N THR A 58 -6.33 -7.62 -6.73
CA THR A 58 -6.10 -6.32 -7.37
C THR A 58 -4.60 -6.16 -7.66
N ALA A 59 -4.05 -4.96 -7.50
CA ALA A 59 -2.63 -4.70 -7.68
C ALA A 59 -1.89 -4.75 -6.33
N CYS A 60 -0.62 -5.16 -6.38
CA CYS A 60 0.30 -4.90 -5.28
C CYS A 60 0.63 -3.41 -5.22
N PHE A 61 0.96 -2.90 -4.04
CA PHE A 61 1.50 -1.56 -3.91
C PHE A 61 2.75 -1.56 -3.04
N THR A 62 3.60 -0.58 -3.30
CA THR A 62 4.64 -0.12 -2.38
C THR A 62 4.39 1.36 -2.18
N LEU A 63 4.16 1.77 -0.95
CA LEU A 63 4.01 3.14 -0.51
C LEU A 63 5.34 3.57 0.10
N VAL A 64 5.89 4.68 -0.38
CA VAL A 64 7.12 5.27 0.14
C VAL A 64 6.78 6.66 0.66
N GLU A 65 6.99 6.93 1.94
CA GLU A 65 6.81 8.24 2.56
C GLU A 65 8.15 8.87 2.92
N ASP A 66 8.29 10.15 2.61
CA ASP A 66 9.38 10.97 3.13
C ASP A 66 9.09 11.30 4.60
N THR A 67 10.05 11.02 5.48
CA THR A 67 10.05 11.45 6.88
C THR A 67 10.55 12.89 7.00
N GLU A 68 10.23 13.56 8.11
CA GLU A 68 10.56 14.98 8.35
C GLU A 68 12.06 15.33 8.24
N ASP A 69 12.93 14.34 8.37
CA ASP A 69 14.38 14.47 8.19
C ASP A 69 14.82 13.75 6.91
N GLU A 70 15.56 14.47 6.06
CA GLU A 70 16.11 13.98 4.78
C GLU A 70 17.08 12.79 4.99
N PHE A 71 17.72 12.72 6.15
CA PHE A 71 18.62 11.63 6.54
C PHE A 71 17.90 10.45 7.21
N SER A 72 16.62 10.61 7.55
CA SER A 72 15.85 9.53 8.15
C SER A 72 15.41 8.49 7.09
N PRO A 73 15.34 7.21 7.48
CA PRO A 73 14.92 6.15 6.57
C PRO A 73 13.48 6.42 6.10
N LYS A 74 13.25 6.26 4.79
CA LYS A 74 11.91 6.36 4.21
C LYS A 74 10.96 5.38 4.89
N ALA A 75 9.73 5.82 5.16
CA ALA A 75 8.72 4.91 5.69
C ALA A 75 8.10 4.12 4.54
N ILE A 76 8.21 2.78 4.59
CA ILE A 76 7.74 1.90 3.52
C ILE A 76 6.54 1.11 4.00
N LEU A 77 5.50 1.01 3.18
CA LEU A 77 4.37 0.11 3.40
C LEU A 77 4.08 -0.65 2.10
N ARG A 78 4.05 -1.97 2.15
CA ARG A 78 3.70 -2.83 1.01
C ARG A 78 2.44 -3.63 1.33
N GLY A 79 1.62 -3.84 0.31
CA GLY A 79 0.40 -4.63 0.45
C GLY A 79 -0.34 -4.82 -0.86
N CYS A 80 -1.62 -5.18 -0.72
CA CYS A 80 -2.58 -5.27 -1.81
C CYS A 80 -3.53 -4.09 -1.74
N VAL A 81 -3.87 -3.47 -2.88
CA VAL A 81 -4.68 -2.24 -2.92
C VAL A 81 -6.04 -2.43 -2.23
N ASP A 82 -6.70 -3.57 -2.44
CA ASP A 82 -7.98 -3.91 -1.78
C ASP A 82 -7.90 -4.06 -0.24
N ARG A 83 -6.69 -4.16 0.29
CA ARG A 83 -6.37 -4.34 1.72
C ARG A 83 -5.45 -3.24 2.23
N LEU A 84 -5.49 -2.05 1.63
CA LEU A 84 -4.78 -0.90 2.17
C LEU A 84 -5.57 -0.26 3.33
N LEU A 85 -6.82 0.14 3.06
CA LEU A 85 -7.69 0.85 4.02
C LEU A 85 -8.83 -0.03 4.52
N LEU A 86 -9.09 -0.01 5.83
CA LEU A 86 -10.17 -0.78 6.46
C LEU A 86 -11.56 -0.39 5.97
N PHE A 87 -11.76 0.90 5.68
CA PHE A 87 -13.03 1.42 5.16
C PHE A 87 -13.13 1.35 3.63
N GLY A 88 -12.15 0.72 2.99
CA GLY A 88 -12.04 0.68 1.54
C GLY A 88 -11.47 1.97 0.97
N MET A 89 -11.03 1.86 -0.28
CA MET A 89 -10.68 2.99 -1.13
C MET A 89 -11.84 3.24 -2.09
N ASP A 90 -12.05 4.48 -2.47
CA ASP A 90 -13.01 4.84 -3.52
C ASP A 90 -12.71 4.06 -4.82
N ASP A 91 -13.74 3.52 -5.46
CA ASP A 91 -13.58 2.62 -6.61
C ASP A 91 -12.93 3.32 -7.80
N ASP A 92 -13.22 4.61 -8.02
CA ASP A 92 -12.61 5.37 -9.12
C ASP A 92 -11.11 5.61 -8.86
N VAL A 93 -10.75 5.86 -7.60
CA VAL A 93 -9.34 6.01 -7.18
C VAL A 93 -8.60 4.67 -7.31
N LYS A 94 -9.23 3.58 -6.88
CA LYS A 94 -8.71 2.22 -6.98
C LYS A 94 -8.49 1.82 -8.44
N ASP A 95 -9.44 2.10 -9.32
CA ASP A 95 -9.33 1.82 -10.75
C ASP A 95 -8.27 2.70 -11.42
N ALA A 96 -8.18 3.99 -11.05
CA ALA A 96 -7.14 4.89 -11.53
C ALA A 96 -5.74 4.40 -11.14
N ILE A 97 -5.59 3.90 -9.92
CA ILE A 97 -4.42 3.18 -9.43
C ILE A 97 -4.19 1.97 -10.34
N ILE A 98 -5.04 0.94 -10.30
CA ILE A 98 -4.85 -0.34 -11.00
C ILE A 98 -4.57 -0.17 -12.51
N THR A 99 -5.27 0.73 -13.19
CA THR A 99 -5.23 0.87 -14.66
C THR A 99 -3.98 1.58 -15.17
N HIS A 100 -3.39 2.49 -14.38
CA HIS A 100 -2.28 3.35 -14.83
C HIS A 100 -0.89 2.86 -14.35
N HIS A 101 -0.84 1.72 -13.67
CA HIS A 101 0.30 1.15 -12.93
C HIS A 101 1.32 0.40 -13.78
N LYS A 102 2.02 1.11 -14.66
CA LYS A 102 3.30 0.62 -15.21
C LYS A 102 4.50 1.41 -14.70
N ASN A 103 4.29 2.53 -14.01
CA ASN A 103 5.34 3.48 -13.65
C ASN A 103 5.12 4.07 -12.26
N CYS A 104 6.23 4.33 -11.56
CA CYS A 104 6.23 5.04 -10.28
C CYS A 104 5.53 6.39 -10.41
N ARG A 105 4.45 6.61 -9.64
CA ARG A 105 3.74 7.90 -9.63
C ARG A 105 3.72 8.51 -8.24
N SER A 106 4.04 9.80 -8.19
CA SER A 106 3.82 10.62 -7.00
C SER A 106 2.37 11.09 -6.93
N THR A 107 1.73 10.94 -5.78
CA THR A 107 0.36 11.44 -5.55
C THR A 107 0.20 12.07 -4.16
N ASP A 108 -0.76 12.97 -4.02
CA ASP A 108 -1.16 13.56 -2.73
C ASP A 108 -1.92 12.53 -1.89
N ARG A 109 -1.67 12.47 -0.57
CA ARG A 109 -2.39 11.58 0.35
C ARG A 109 -3.88 11.80 0.40
N HIS A 110 -4.36 13.04 0.26
CA HIS A 110 -5.78 13.34 0.43
C HIS A 110 -6.61 12.68 -0.66
N LEU A 111 -6.04 12.53 -1.86
CA LEU A 111 -6.65 11.79 -2.96
C LEU A 111 -6.83 10.31 -2.63
N LEU A 112 -5.96 9.78 -1.77
CA LEU A 112 -5.95 8.39 -1.34
C LEU A 112 -6.52 8.18 0.07
N GLN A 113 -6.99 9.26 0.72
CA GLN A 113 -7.45 9.26 2.10
C GLN A 113 -6.44 8.66 3.10
N LEU A 114 -5.14 8.80 2.82
CA LEU A 114 -4.08 8.27 3.68
C LEU A 114 -3.90 9.14 4.92
N ILE A 115 -3.81 8.49 6.10
CA ILE A 115 -3.55 9.15 7.38
C ILE A 115 -2.05 9.26 7.59
N SER A 116 -1.62 10.43 8.07
CA SER A 116 -0.20 10.70 8.31
C SER A 116 0.39 9.93 9.46
N LEU A 117 1.67 9.56 9.32
CA LEU A 117 2.51 9.10 10.43
C LEU A 117 2.71 10.18 11.49
N THR A 118 2.85 11.46 11.10
CA THR A 118 3.02 12.60 12.01
C THR A 118 2.02 13.73 11.74
N LYS A 119 1.63 14.47 12.79
CA LYS A 119 0.64 15.57 12.68
C LYS A 119 1.15 16.76 11.87
N ASP A 120 2.46 16.93 11.72
CA ASP A 120 3.09 18.09 11.09
C ASP A 120 3.59 17.83 9.66
N SER A 121 3.56 16.59 9.18
CA SER A 121 3.95 16.27 7.81
C SER A 121 2.82 16.60 6.83
N GLN A 122 2.72 17.88 6.48
CA GLN A 122 1.77 18.42 5.50
C GLN A 122 2.14 18.06 4.04
N TYR A 123 3.38 17.63 3.81
CA TYR A 123 3.90 17.25 2.50
C TYR A 123 4.49 15.85 2.58
N VAL A 124 3.70 14.85 2.21
CA VAL A 124 4.22 13.49 2.01
C VAL A 124 4.11 13.16 0.54
N SER A 125 5.27 12.95 -0.09
CA SER A 125 5.35 12.46 -1.45
C SER A 125 5.26 10.95 -1.43
N TYR A 126 4.14 10.41 -1.89
CA TYR A 126 3.93 8.97 -1.98
C TYR A 126 4.29 8.46 -3.35
N LYS A 127 5.20 7.49 -3.44
CA LYS A 127 5.40 6.75 -4.68
C LYS A 127 4.74 5.39 -4.57
N PHE A 128 3.76 5.11 -5.44
CA PHE A 128 3.30 3.75 -5.69
C PHE A 128 4.29 3.08 -6.63
N ILE A 129 5.05 2.11 -6.11
CA ILE A 129 6.02 1.33 -6.89
C ILE A 129 5.50 -0.10 -6.99
N ASP A 130 5.09 -0.52 -8.18
CA ASP A 130 4.85 -1.93 -8.47
C ASP A 130 6.18 -2.67 -8.45
N ILE A 131 6.27 -3.70 -7.61
CA ILE A 131 7.29 -4.74 -7.76
C ILE A 131 6.54 -6.05 -7.84
N LEU A 132 6.46 -6.60 -9.04
CA LEU A 132 6.35 -8.05 -9.26
C LEU A 132 7.78 -8.59 -9.38
#